data_AF-A0A0F9BW70-F1
#
_entry.id   AF-A0A0F9BW70-F1
#
_cell.length_a   1.000
_cell.length_b   1.000
_cell.length_c   1.000
_cell.angle_alpha   90.00
_cell.angle_beta   90.00
_cell.angle_gamma   90.00
#
_symmetry.space_group_name_H-M   'P 1'
#
loop_
_entity.id
_entity.type
_entity.pdbx_description
1 polymer ?
#
loop_
_entity_poly.entity_id
_entity_poly.type
_entity_poly.pdbx_seq_one_letter_code
_entity_poly.pdbx_strand_id
1 'polypeptide(L)'
;MRIMKPEEAAWVGAMVEAEGSVFPNRTRWGDYWQVRVSNTDLEIISALFRATGEGTVIYDNPTREHLGNKQQWLWCLSKQAEVKSLAASCQDYCIKLRKVL
;
A
#
# COMPACT_ATOMS: atom_id res chain seq x y z
N MET A 1 -8.19 -1.54 -14.76
CA MET A 1 -8.29 -1.85 -13.32
C MET A 1 -8.64 -3.32 -13.19
N ARG A 2 -7.85 -4.09 -12.43
CA ARG A 2 -8.16 -5.50 -12.16
C ARG A 2 -9.27 -5.57 -11.11
N ILE A 3 -10.20 -6.50 -11.27
CA ILE A 3 -11.20 -6.80 -10.24
C ILE A 3 -10.60 -7.84 -9.29
N MET A 4 -10.42 -7.47 -8.01
CA MET A 4 -9.96 -8.40 -6.98
C MET A 4 -11.09 -9.34 -6.57
N LYS A 5 -10.76 -10.62 -6.39
CA LYS A 5 -11.69 -11.57 -5.77
C LYS A 5 -11.87 -11.26 -4.28
N PRO A 6 -12.97 -11.70 -3.64
CA PRO A 6 -13.20 -11.44 -2.22
C PRO A 6 -12.06 -11.89 -1.30
N GLU A 7 -11.47 -13.05 -1.56
CA GLU A 7 -10.33 -13.58 -0.81
C GLU A 7 -9.05 -12.76 -1.01
N GLU A 8 -8.83 -12.23 -2.21
CA GLU A 8 -7.70 -11.33 -2.49
C GLU A 8 -7.90 -10.00 -1.76
N ALA A 9 -9.11 -9.43 -1.81
CA ALA A 9 -9.44 -8.19 -1.14
C ALA A 9 -9.31 -8.29 0.39
N ALA A 10 -9.71 -9.43 0.96
CA ALA A 10 -9.54 -9.72 2.39
C ALA A 10 -8.06 -9.81 2.77
N TRP A 11 -7.25 -10.55 1.99
CA TRP A 11 -5.82 -10.67 2.23
C TRP A 11 -5.09 -9.33 2.07
N VAL A 12 -5.36 -8.58 1.01
CA VAL A 12 -4.78 -7.25 0.77
C VAL A 12 -5.18 -6.28 1.88
N GLY A 13 -6.46 -6.25 2.26
CA GLY A 13 -6.94 -5.40 3.34
C GLY A 13 -6.25 -5.71 4.67
N ALA A 14 -6.13 -6.99 5.03
CA ALA A 14 -5.42 -7.42 6.23
C ALA A 14 -3.93 -7.04 6.20
N MET A 15 -3.26 -7.18 5.05
CA MET A 15 -1.86 -6.77 4.89
C MET A 15 -1.67 -5.26 5.09
N VAL A 16 -2.54 -4.44 4.48
CA VAL A 16 -2.50 -2.98 4.66
C VAL A 16 -2.83 -2.60 6.12
N GLU A 17 -3.74 -3.33 6.77
CA GLU A 17 -4.08 -3.10 8.17
C GLU A 17 -2.91 -3.44 9.11
N ALA A 18 -2.21 -4.56 8.88
CA ALA A 18 -1.12 -4.99 9.75
C ALA A 18 0.17 -4.18 9.52
N GLU A 19 0.60 -4.06 8.27
CA GLU A 19 1.93 -3.55 7.90
C GLU A 19 1.88 -2.25 7.11
N GLY A 20 0.70 -1.88 6.63
CA GLY A 20 0.52 -0.71 5.80
C GLY A 20 0.36 0.59 6.57
N SER A 21 0.58 1.69 5.85
CA SER A 21 0.29 3.05 6.26
C SER A 21 -0.59 3.71 5.21
N VAL A 22 -1.68 4.34 5.66
CA VAL A 22 -2.59 5.14 4.83
C VAL A 22 -2.63 6.54 5.41
N PHE A 23 -2.19 7.53 4.64
CA PHE A 23 -2.06 8.89 5.14
C PHE A 23 -2.34 9.93 4.04
N PRO A 24 -2.91 11.08 4.41
CA PRO A 24 -3.01 12.21 3.50
C PRO A 24 -1.63 12.83 3.33
N ASN A 25 -1.35 13.31 2.13
CA ASN A 25 -0.13 14.02 1.80
C ASN A 25 -0.52 15.29 1.03
N ARG A 26 0.29 16.34 1.19
CA ARG A 26 0.00 17.67 0.66
C ARG A 26 1.10 18.07 -0.29
N THR A 27 0.74 18.43 -1.51
CA THR A 27 1.65 19.04 -2.49
C THR A 27 1.24 20.47 -2.79
N ARG A 28 2.08 21.18 -3.53
CA ARG A 28 1.71 22.48 -4.13
C ARG A 28 0.51 22.40 -5.09
N TRP A 29 0.13 21.21 -5.55
CA TRP A 29 -0.96 20.98 -6.49
C TRP A 29 -2.23 20.42 -5.84
N GLY A 30 -2.24 20.25 -4.52
CA GLY A 30 -3.39 19.76 -3.76
C GLY A 30 -3.06 18.60 -2.84
N ASP A 31 -4.11 18.20 -2.12
CA ASP A 31 -4.09 17.10 -1.15
C ASP A 31 -4.41 15.78 -1.84
N TYR A 32 -3.73 14.72 -1.44
CA TYR A 32 -3.87 13.41 -2.02
C TYR A 32 -3.59 12.32 -0.98
N TRP A 33 -4.23 11.16 -1.09
CA TRP A 33 -3.97 10.03 -0.21
C TRP A 33 -2.82 9.18 -0.74
N GLN A 34 -2.04 8.61 0.16
CA GLN A 34 -1.03 7.63 -0.18
C GLN A 34 -1.19 6.37 0.67
N VAL A 35 -1.03 5.22 0.02
CA VAL A 35 -0.97 3.91 0.66
C VAL A 35 0.43 3.36 0.49
N ARG A 36 1.00 2.81 1.57
CA ARG A 36 2.32 2.18 1.58
C ARG A 36 2.26 0.88 2.37
N VAL A 37 2.98 -0.14 1.92
CA VAL A 37 3.26 -1.36 2.68
C VAL A 37 4.74 -1.65 2.53
N SER A 38 5.45 -1.80 3.65
CA SER A 38 6.88 -2.10 3.68
C SER A 38 7.12 -3.45 4.35
N ASN A 39 7.91 -4.30 3.71
CA ASN A 39 8.29 -5.61 4.26
C ASN A 39 9.73 -5.95 3.83
N THR A 40 10.44 -6.76 4.61
CA THR A 40 11.75 -7.29 4.24
C THR A 40 11.67 -8.44 3.23
N ASP A 41 10.52 -9.11 3.17
CA ASP A 41 10.22 -10.21 2.25
C ASP A 41 9.68 -9.66 0.92
N LEU A 42 10.41 -9.93 -0.17
CA LEU A 42 10.06 -9.46 -1.51
C LEU A 42 8.85 -10.22 -2.07
N GLU A 43 8.68 -11.48 -1.71
CA GLU A 43 7.62 -12.35 -2.16
C GLU A 43 6.26 -11.84 -1.65
N ILE A 44 6.19 -11.36 -0.41
CA ILE A 44 5.01 -10.68 0.14
C ILE A 44 4.68 -9.41 -0.66
N ILE A 45 5.68 -8.55 -0.88
CA ILE A 45 5.50 -7.30 -1.64
C ILE A 45 5.09 -7.59 -3.10
N SER A 46 5.68 -8.60 -3.71
CA SER A 46 5.35 -9.04 -5.06
C SER A 46 3.96 -9.66 -5.14
N ALA A 47 3.52 -10.39 -4.11
CA ALA A 47 2.16 -10.90 -4.02
C ALA A 47 1.14 -9.76 -3.91
N LEU A 48 1.45 -8.70 -3.14
CA LEU A 48 0.62 -7.50 -3.03
C LEU A 48 0.47 -6.79 -4.39
N PHE A 49 1.58 -6.63 -5.10
CA PHE A 49 1.57 -6.07 -6.46
C PHE A 49 0.75 -6.92 -7.43
N ARG A 50 0.90 -8.25 -7.41
CA ARG A 50 0.14 -9.16 -8.29
C ARG A 50 -1.36 -9.19 -7.96
N ALA A 51 -1.72 -9.17 -6.67
CA ALA A 51 -3.11 -9.22 -6.22
C ALA A 51 -3.87 -7.93 -6.62
N THR A 52 -3.24 -6.78 -6.38
CA THR A 52 -3.84 -5.48 -6.71
C THR A 52 -3.74 -5.14 -8.19
N GLY A 53 -2.67 -5.56 -8.86
CA GLY A 53 -2.34 -5.16 -10.24
C GLY A 53 -1.94 -3.69 -10.37
N GLU A 54 -1.70 -3.00 -9.24
CA GLU A 54 -1.48 -1.55 -9.15
C GLU A 54 -0.33 -1.22 -8.19
N GLY A 55 0.10 0.04 -8.20
CA GLY A 55 1.19 0.54 -7.35
C GLY A 55 2.59 0.35 -7.95
N THR A 56 3.59 0.73 -7.15
CA THR A 56 5.01 0.68 -7.50
C THR A 56 5.77 -0.05 -6.40
N VAL A 57 6.63 -0.99 -6.79
CA VAL A 57 7.58 -1.65 -5.88
C VAL A 57 8.91 -0.91 -5.92
N ILE A 58 9.42 -0.54 -4.76
CA ILE A 58 10.65 0.21 -4.56
C ILE A 58 11.53 -0.59 -3.61
N TYR A 59 12.80 -0.79 -4.00
CA TYR A 59 13.80 -1.28 -3.09
C TYR A 59 14.28 -0.12 -2.21
N ASP A 60 14.06 -0.23 -0.91
CA ASP A 60 14.49 0.77 0.07
C ASP A 60 15.73 0.24 0.79
N ASN A 61 16.89 0.77 0.42
CA ASN A 61 18.15 0.48 1.06
C ASN A 61 18.57 1.70 1.89
N PRO A 62 18.21 1.76 3.18
CA PRO A 62 18.48 2.96 3.97
C PRO A 62 19.98 3.22 4.01
N THR A 63 20.40 4.40 3.54
CA THR A 63 21.77 4.89 3.66
C THR A 63 22.06 5.18 5.14
N ARG A 64 22.64 4.19 5.83
CA ARG A 64 23.41 4.16 7.09
C ARG A 64 23.04 5.00 8.32
N GLU A 65 22.24 6.06 8.27
CA GLU A 65 22.21 7.03 9.38
C GLU A 65 21.05 6.89 10.36
N HIS A 66 19.90 6.30 10.01
CA HIS A 66 18.77 6.25 10.95
C HIS A 66 18.13 4.85 11.09
N LEU A 67 18.42 4.22 12.24
CA LEU A 67 17.67 3.17 12.93
C LEU A 67 17.13 2.01 12.09
N GLY A 68 18.01 1.06 11.77
CA GLY A 68 17.65 -0.31 11.40
C GLY A 68 18.09 -0.70 10.00
N ASN A 69 19.32 -1.21 9.88
CA ASN A 69 20.00 -1.62 8.64
C ASN A 69 19.34 -2.78 7.85
N LYS A 70 18.02 -2.95 7.90
CA LYS A 70 17.35 -4.05 7.21
C LYS A 70 16.93 -3.60 5.82
N GLN A 71 17.31 -4.40 4.85
CA GLN A 71 16.92 -4.21 3.46
C GLN A 71 15.40 -4.32 3.34
N GLN A 72 14.85 -3.25 2.80
CA GLN A 72 13.47 -2.92 2.54
C GLN A 72 12.85 -3.25 1.19
N TRP A 73 11.63 -3.75 1.12
CA TRP A 73 10.80 -3.58 -0.06
C TRP A 73 9.55 -2.79 0.29
N LEU A 74 9.28 -1.75 -0.50
CA LEU A 74 8.14 -0.87 -0.35
C LEU A 74 7.22 -1.04 -1.55
N TRP A 75 5.98 -1.45 -1.32
CA TRP A 75 4.90 -1.23 -2.26
C TRP A 75 4.18 0.07 -1.92
N CYS A 76 3.99 0.95 -2.90
CA CYS A 76 3.29 2.21 -2.70
C CYS A 76 2.31 2.54 -3.82
N LEU A 77 1.26 3.26 -3.46
CA LEU A 77 0.19 3.63 -4.36
C LEU A 77 -0.24 5.07 -4.05
N SER A 78 -0.13 5.93 -5.07
CA SER A 78 -0.29 7.39 -4.94
C SER A 78 -1.24 8.00 -5.97
N LYS A 79 -1.58 7.29 -7.04
CA LYS A 79 -2.57 7.77 -8.01
C LYS A 79 -3.96 7.67 -7.39
N GLN A 80 -4.67 8.79 -7.30
CA GLN A 80 -5.90 8.85 -6.51
C GLN A 80 -7.02 7.93 -7.00
N ALA A 81 -7.10 7.68 -8.31
CA ALA A 81 -8.04 6.71 -8.86
C ALA A 81 -7.77 5.28 -8.34
N GLU A 82 -6.49 4.88 -8.32
CA GLU A 82 -6.02 3.59 -7.79
C GLU A 82 -6.26 3.52 -6.27
N VAL A 83 -5.95 4.61 -5.52
CA VAL A 83 -6.11 4.64 -4.05
C VAL A 83 -7.57 4.45 -3.66
N LYS A 84 -8.49 5.16 -4.34
CA LYS A 84 -9.93 5.06 -4.08
C LYS A 84 -10.49 3.69 -4.47
N SER A 85 -10.02 3.14 -5.57
CA SER A 85 -10.35 1.78 -6.01
C SER A 85 -9.98 0.73 -4.97
N LEU A 86 -8.74 0.77 -4.48
CA LEU A 86 -8.24 -0.11 -3.43
C LEU A 86 -9.06 0.04 -2.16
N ALA A 87 -9.32 1.30 -1.74
CA ALA A 87 -10.10 1.58 -0.54
C ALA A 87 -11.53 1.03 -0.65
N ALA A 88 -12.21 1.24 -1.78
CA ALA A 88 -13.56 0.71 -2.00
C ALA A 88 -13.60 -0.82 -1.96
N SER A 89 -12.56 -1.49 -2.47
CA SER A 89 -12.49 -2.95 -2.52
C SER A 89 -12.14 -3.60 -1.18
N CYS A 90 -11.34 -2.91 -0.34
CA CYS A 90 -10.79 -3.46 0.90
C CYS A 90 -11.36 -2.83 2.18
N GLN A 91 -12.30 -1.88 2.08
CA GLN A 91 -12.84 -1.14 3.23
C GLN A 91 -13.39 -2.06 4.35
N ASP A 92 -14.00 -3.19 4.00
CA ASP A 92 -14.58 -4.09 4.99
C ASP A 92 -13.50 -4.76 5.86
N TYR A 93 -12.28 -4.88 5.35
CA TYR A 93 -11.16 -5.59 5.97
C TYR A 93 -10.07 -4.68 6.53
N CYS A 94 -10.11 -3.38 6.23
CA CYS A 94 -9.06 -2.43 6.62
C CYS A 94 -9.65 -1.09 7.07
N ILE A 95 -9.53 -0.80 8.36
CA ILE A 95 -10.00 0.45 8.97
C ILE A 95 -9.19 1.64 8.45
N LYS A 96 -7.90 1.44 8.18
CA LYS A 96 -7.04 2.51 7.63
C LYS A 96 -7.53 2.99 6.26
N LEU A 97 -8.02 2.09 5.41
CA LEU A 97 -8.52 2.41 4.07
C LEU A 97 -9.90 3.07 4.09
N ARG A 98 -10.74 2.84 5.11
CA ARG A 98 -12.03 3.55 5.25
C ARG A 98 -11.90 5.07 5.32
N LYS A 99 -10.73 5.59 5.73
CA LYS A 99 -10.46 7.02 5.84
C LYS A 99 -10.36 7.74 4.49
N VAL A 100 -10.21 6.98 3.41
CA VAL A 100 -10.01 7.49 2.04
C VAL A 100 -11.34 7.78 1.34
N LEU A 101 -12.40 7.09 1.75
CA LEU A 101 -13.76 7.18 1.19
C LEU A 101 -14.56 8.29 1.87
#